data_AF-A0A3S4F9E0-F1
#
_entry.id   AF-A0A3S4F9E0-F1
#
_cell.length_a   1.000
_cell.length_b   1.000
_cell.length_c   1.000
_cell.angle_alpha   90.00
_cell.angle_beta   90.00
_cell.angle_gamma   90.00
#
_symmetry.space_group_name_H-M   'P 1'
#
loop_
_entity.id
_entity.type
_entity.pdbx_description
1 polymer ?
#
loop_
_entity_poly.entity_id
_entity_poly.type
_entity_poly.pdbx_seq_one_letter_code
_entity_poly.pdbx_strand_id
1 'polypeptide(L)'
;MISEDKDHIEGILMAKDLLPFMRSDAEAFSMDKVLRTAVVVPESKRVDRMLKEFRSQRYHMAIVIDEFGGVSGLVDYRRHPRTDCR
;
A
#
# COMPACT_ATOMS: atom_id res chain seq x y z
N MET A 1 11.81 1.06 21.79
CA MET A 1 10.38 1.15 22.16
C MET A 1 9.61 1.07 20.87
N ILE A 2 8.95 -0.05 20.62
CA ILE A 2 8.04 -0.17 19.48
C ILE A 2 6.82 0.62 19.93
N SER A 3 6.54 1.78 19.33
CA SER A 3 5.29 2.48 19.58
C SER A 3 4.16 1.48 19.33
N GLU A 4 3.40 1.15 20.36
CA GLU A 4 2.26 0.24 20.27
C GLU A 4 1.10 0.83 19.47
N ASP A 5 1.23 2.09 19.05
CA ASP A 5 0.28 2.83 18.24
C ASP A 5 0.44 2.48 16.75
N LYS A 6 -0.02 1.28 16.38
CA LYS A 6 -0.10 0.81 14.98
C LYS A 6 -1.26 1.45 14.21
N ASP A 7 -2.08 2.24 14.89
CA ASP A 7 -3.25 2.88 14.32
C ASP A 7 -2.89 4.15 13.53
N HIS A 8 -1.70 4.72 13.77
CA HIS A 8 -1.22 5.88 13.03
C HIS A 8 -0.38 5.49 11.81
N ILE A 9 -1.03 5.39 10.64
CA ILE A 9 -0.36 5.08 9.38
C ILE A 9 -0.20 6.34 8.52
N GLU A 10 1.02 6.89 8.53
CA GLU A 10 1.43 8.04 7.71
C GLU A 10 1.47 7.71 6.19
N GLY A 11 1.68 6.45 5.84
CA GLY A 11 1.74 6.02 4.44
C GLY A 11 2.21 4.59 4.24
N ILE A 12 2.37 4.23 2.96
CA ILE A 12 2.83 2.91 2.53
C ILE A 12 4.18 3.05 1.85
N LEU A 13 5.13 2.21 2.26
CA LEU A 13 6.43 2.06 1.60
C LEU A 13 6.46 0.75 0.82
N MET A 14 6.76 0.79 -0.48
CA MET A 14 7.00 -0.43 -1.24
C MET A 14 8.49 -0.71 -1.34
N ALA A 15 8.90 -1.96 -1.09
CA ALA A 15 10.31 -2.37 -1.17
C ALA A 15 10.95 -2.06 -2.54
N LYS A 16 10.17 -2.11 -3.63
CA LYS A 16 10.65 -1.74 -4.97
C LYS A 16 11.06 -0.26 -5.09
N ASP A 17 10.50 0.62 -4.27
CA ASP A 17 10.84 2.05 -4.27
C ASP A 17 12.18 2.32 -3.57
N LEU A 18 12.73 1.31 -2.88
CA LEU A 18 14.08 1.34 -2.31
C LEU A 18 15.15 0.99 -3.34
N LEU A 19 14.80 0.33 -4.45
CA LEU A 19 15.76 -0.10 -5.48
C LEU A 19 16.60 1.05 -6.06
N PRO A 20 16.06 2.26 -6.33
CA PRO A 20 16.85 3.39 -6.80
C PRO A 20 17.94 3.83 -5.81
N PHE A 21 17.73 3.62 -4.50
CA PHE A 21 18.67 4.01 -3.44
C PHE A 21 19.80 3.00 -3.22
N MET A 22 19.71 1.82 -3.85
CA MET A 22 20.75 0.79 -3.76
C MET A 22 21.87 0.95 -4.80
N ARG A 23 21.76 1.95 -5.69
CA ARG A 23 22.78 2.21 -6.71
C ARG A 23 23.96 3.00 -6.11
N SER A 24 25.15 2.78 -6.66
CA SER A 24 26.38 3.47 -6.23
C SER A 24 26.36 4.98 -6.49
N ASP A 25 25.53 5.44 -7.42
CA ASP A 25 25.29 6.83 -7.79
C ASP A 25 24.01 7.42 -7.17
N ALA A 26 23.41 6.72 -6.20
CA ALA A 26 22.12 7.11 -5.64
C ALA A 26 22.21 8.31 -4.70
N GLU A 27 21.15 9.13 -4.72
CA GLU A 27 20.94 10.18 -3.71
C GLU A 27 20.74 9.57 -2.32
N ALA A 28 20.95 10.38 -1.28
CA ALA A 28 20.66 9.99 0.09
C ALA A 28 19.19 9.57 0.26
N PHE A 29 18.97 8.45 0.96
CA PHE A 29 17.65 7.96 1.29
C PHE A 29 16.87 8.99 2.11
N SER A 30 15.64 9.27 1.69
CA SER A 30 14.70 10.13 2.41
C SER A 30 13.34 9.44 2.41
N MET A 31 12.74 9.30 3.59
CA MET A 31 11.44 8.65 3.77
C MET A 31 10.37 9.37 2.94
N ASP A 32 10.39 10.70 2.88
CA ASP A 32 9.40 11.51 2.17
C ASP A 32 9.37 11.25 0.66
N LYS A 33 10.49 10.80 0.09
CA LYS A 33 10.59 10.46 -1.35
C LYS A 33 9.97 9.11 -1.70
N VAL A 34 9.88 8.21 -0.72
CA VAL A 34 9.42 6.82 -0.91
C VAL A 34 8.09 6.54 -0.23
N LEU A 35 7.67 7.39 0.70
CA LEU A 35 6.39 7.29 1.38
C LEU A 35 5.28 7.64 0.40
N ARG A 36 4.44 6.65 0.08
CA ARG A 36 3.25 6.86 -0.74
C ARG A 36 2.05 7.06 0.17
N THR A 37 1.14 7.96 -0.21
CA THR A 37 -0.13 8.13 0.47
C THR A 37 -0.89 6.79 0.50
N ALA A 38 -1.28 6.35 1.68
CA ALA A 38 -2.09 5.15 1.84
C ALA A 38 -3.54 5.44 1.45
N VAL A 39 -4.16 4.55 0.65
CA VAL A 39 -5.59 4.62 0.39
C VAL A 39 -6.31 3.96 1.56
N VAL A 40 -7.21 4.69 2.21
CA VAL A 40 -8.00 4.19 3.32
C VAL A 40 -9.38 3.75 2.82
N VAL A 41 -9.80 2.55 3.20
CA VAL A 41 -11.11 1.98 2.85
C VAL A 41 -11.81 1.45 4.10
N PRO A 42 -13.11 1.70 4.28
CA PRO A 42 -13.85 1.11 5.39
C PRO A 42 -14.05 -0.39 5.17
N GLU A 43 -14.05 -1.17 6.26
CA GLU A 43 -14.31 -2.62 6.24
C GLU A 43 -15.65 -2.97 5.57
N SER A 44 -16.65 -2.09 5.70
CA SER A 44 -17.97 -2.25 5.08
C SER A 44 -17.98 -2.13 3.54
N LYS A 45 -16.85 -1.76 2.92
CA LYS A 45 -16.77 -1.58 1.46
C LYS A 45 -16.77 -2.91 0.72
N ARG A 46 -17.70 -3.04 -0.25
CA ARG A 46 -17.81 -4.26 -1.06
C ARG A 46 -16.55 -4.51 -1.92
N VAL A 47 -16.12 -5.77 -1.96
CA VAL A 47 -14.93 -6.23 -2.68
C VAL A 47 -14.99 -5.92 -4.19
N ASP A 48 -16.16 -5.99 -4.82
CA ASP A 48 -16.33 -5.71 -6.26
C ASP A 48 -16.06 -4.24 -6.61
N ARG A 49 -16.44 -3.31 -5.71
CA ARG A 49 -16.16 -1.88 -5.84
C ARG A 49 -14.68 -1.59 -5.59
N MET A 50 -14.12 -2.21 -4.55
CA MET A 50 -12.70 -2.09 -4.22
C MET A 50 -11.81 -2.56 -5.38
N LEU A 51 -12.13 -3.70 -6.00
CA LEU A 51 -11.41 -4.23 -7.15
C LEU A 51 -11.46 -3.30 -8.37
N LYS A 52 -12.61 -2.67 -8.62
CA LYS A 52 -12.76 -1.68 -9.70
C LYS A 52 -11.89 -0.45 -9.44
N GLU A 53 -11.82 0.02 -8.20
CA GLU A 53 -10.99 1.16 -7.84
C GLU A 53 -9.49 0.83 -7.92
N PHE A 54 -9.04 -0.33 -7.43
CA PHE A 54 -7.67 -0.81 -7.62
C PHE A 54 -7.27 -0.79 -9.10
N ARG A 55 -8.17 -1.23 -9.99
CA ARG A 55 -7.92 -1.21 -11.45
C ARG A 55 -7.96 0.19 -12.06
N SER A 56 -8.85 1.06 -11.59
CA SER A 56 -9.07 2.40 -12.14
C SER A 56 -7.97 3.38 -11.70
N GLN A 57 -7.70 3.44 -10.40
CA GLN A 57 -6.77 4.39 -9.79
C GLN A 57 -5.32 3.86 -9.74
N ARG A 58 -5.08 2.61 -10.17
CA ARG A 58 -3.76 1.96 -10.27
C ARG A 58 -2.96 1.93 -8.96
N TYR A 59 -3.62 2.01 -7.80
CA TYR A 59 -2.97 1.68 -6.54
C TYR A 59 -3.01 0.16 -6.31
N HIS A 60 -1.99 -0.37 -5.64
CA HIS A 60 -1.82 -1.81 -5.43
C HIS A 60 -2.19 -2.26 -4.01
N MET A 61 -2.38 -1.31 -3.10
CA MET A 61 -2.53 -1.56 -1.68
C MET A 61 -3.47 -0.53 -1.06
N ALA A 62 -4.31 -0.96 -0.14
CA ALA A 62 -5.21 -0.12 0.64
C ALA A 62 -5.24 -0.60 2.10
N ILE A 63 -5.44 0.34 3.02
CA ILE A 63 -5.58 0.10 4.45
C ILE A 63 -7.06 0.01 4.76
N VAL A 64 -7.44 -1.05 5.48
CA VAL A 64 -8.80 -1.26 5.94
C VAL A 64 -8.94 -0.65 7.33
N ILE A 65 -9.93 0.21 7.50
CA ILE A 65 -10.30 0.79 8.80
C ILE A 65 -11.67 0.31 9.25
N ASP A 66 -11.85 0.24 10.57
CA ASP A 66 -13.14 -0.02 11.20
C ASP A 66 -13.98 1.25 11.33
N GLU A 67 -15.14 1.11 11.95
CA GLU A 67 -16.11 2.18 12.22
C GLU A 67 -15.66 3.20 13.28
N PHE A 68 -14.63 2.87 14.07
CA PHE A 68 -14.03 3.72 15.08
C PHE A 68 -12.75 4.42 14.59
N GLY A 69 -12.33 4.15 13.34
CA GLY A 69 -11.11 4.70 12.75
C GLY A 69 -9.84 3.91 13.11
N GLY A 70 -9.98 2.75 13.76
CA GLY A 70 -8.89 1.82 14.01
C GLY A 70 -8.50 1.06 12.75
N VAL A 71 -7.24 0.64 12.67
CA VAL A 71 -6.75 -0.12 11.52
C VAL A 71 -7.13 -1.59 11.68
N SER A 72 -8.10 -2.06 10.89
CA SER A 72 -8.50 -3.46 10.86
C SER A 72 -7.51 -4.34 10.09
N GLY A 73 -6.83 -3.78 9.09
CA GLY A 73 -5.84 -4.54 8.30
C GLY A 73 -5.44 -3.91 6.96
N LEU A 74 -4.98 -4.75 6.05
CA LEU A 74 -4.41 -4.33 4.76
C LEU A 74 -4.89 -5.25 3.63
N VAL A 75 -5.22 -4.66 2.48
CA VAL A 75 -5.61 -5.37 1.27
C VAL A 75 -4.64 -5.00 0.16
N ASP A 76 -4.07 -6.01 -0.51
CA ASP A 76 -3.28 -5.84 -1.72
C ASP A 76 -3.97 -6.43 -2.95
N TYR A 77 -3.95 -5.70 -4.06
CA TYR A 77 -4.30 -6.25 -5.36
C TYR A 77 -3.03 -6.69 -6.08
N ARG A 78 -2.68 -7.97 -5.88
CA ARG A 78 -1.64 -8.62 -6.67
C ARG A 78 -2.24 -9.10 -7.99
N ARG A 79 -1.85 -8.44 -9.07
CA ARG A 79 -2.16 -8.95 -10.42
C ARG A 79 -1.39 -10.25 -10.63
N HIS A 80 -2.09 -11.38 -10.59
CA HIS A 80 -1.49 -12.65 -10.99
C HIS A 80 -1.22 -12.60 -12.50
N PRO A 81 0.04 -12.75 -12.95
CA PRO A 81 0.30 -12.87 -14.38
C PRO A 81 -0.35 -14.17 -14.85
N ARG A 82 -1.28 -14.09 -15.81
CA ARG A 82 -1.67 -15.28 -16.55
C ARG A 82 -0.45 -15.66 -17.38
N THR A 83 0.33 -16.61 -16.91
CA THR A 83 1.22 -17.39 -17.77
C THR A 83 0.32 -18.20 -18.69
N ASP A 84 0.00 -17.62 -19.84
CA ASP A 84 -0.44 -18.36 -21.01
C ASP A 84 0.79 -19.17 -21.48
N CYS A 85 0.96 -20.36 -20.91
CA CYS A 85 1.85 -21.35 -21.45
C CYS A 85 1.21 -21.85 -22.74
N ARG A 86 1.67 -21.31 -23.87
CA ARG A 86 1.65 -22.02 -25.14
C ARG A 86 2.81 -22.99 -25.22
#